data_AF-A0AAD6ISG9-F1
#
_entry.id   AF-A0AAD6ISG9-F1
#
_cell.length_a   1.000
_cell.length_b   1.000
_cell.length_c   1.000
_cell.angle_alpha   90.00
_cell.angle_beta   90.00
_cell.angle_gamma   90.00
#
_symmetry.space_group_name_H-M   'P 1'
#
loop_
_entity.id
_entity.type
_entity.pdbx_description
1 polymer ?
#
loop_
_entity_poly.entity_id
_entity_poly.type
_entity_poly.pdbx_seq_one_letter_code
_entity_poly.pdbx_strand_id
1 'polypeptide(L)'
;MDSEPEIPQKGDSEAVITHLSVIVGDENFIDLTDHHLSENSELLKLVELRDKYGDEEYLKAINLVAGKVAEMIAGKIKRSIAEVIEDVHKEMQSPKNRKRKNRTKASQPDPVPQTAAAGPAADAGPKQEEIAEPEVLEGEYLEYAEDFILKNFRGLIDPKSNDVRKTMKEAARKARFILEKYDLHPSNMKHLTKLALYDFVILCDDSSSMKFNTEHEDRISPLKKTLEKIAEIATLIEPSGISIRFLNYKKDGAWDNLKGMKDMNPLLKKVPWAGATKLGTVLNKKIVQPLVIEKVNNGTFKKPLIVVIITDGKPERESPGTFNKTIMDCKNSKEVQSFGEAAVVFVLSRVGSAAGAEKFLTSLKESAEDDLKDWVYCSMDRLDDNAAFMKRAQIISEANGDKEYAKKLLQIFIAALQQQTAS
;
A
#
# COMPACT_ATOMS: atom_id res chain seq x y z
N MET A 1 -26.84 -2.02 5.94
CA MET A 1 -26.79 -3.48 6.10
C MET A 1 -25.97 -3.92 4.92
N ASP A 2 -24.67 -4.11 5.15
CA ASP A 2 -23.77 -4.68 4.14
C ASP A 2 -24.08 -6.18 4.11
N SER A 3 -24.95 -6.59 3.21
CA SER A 3 -25.03 -7.99 2.83
C SER A 3 -23.94 -8.22 1.80
N GLU A 4 -23.01 -9.13 2.09
CA GLU A 4 -22.34 -9.87 1.00
C GLU A 4 -23.41 -10.24 -0.01
N PRO A 5 -23.16 -10.08 -1.33
CA PRO A 5 -24.22 -10.37 -2.29
C PRO A 5 -24.66 -11.81 -2.07
N GLU A 6 -25.94 -12.01 -1.79
CA GLU A 6 -26.47 -13.32 -1.39
C GLU A 6 -26.17 -14.35 -2.49
N ILE A 7 -25.84 -15.58 -2.10
CA ILE A 7 -25.52 -16.63 -3.05
C ILE A 7 -26.76 -16.91 -3.92
N PRO A 8 -26.67 -16.78 -5.26
CA PRO A 8 -27.80 -16.90 -6.20
C PRO A 8 -28.61 -18.18 -6.02
N GLN A 9 -29.94 -18.10 -5.93
CA GLN A 9 -30.79 -19.31 -5.87
C GLN A 9 -30.71 -20.14 -7.16
N LYS A 10 -31.14 -21.41 -7.09
CA LYS A 10 -31.12 -22.29 -8.26
C LYS A 10 -32.01 -21.72 -9.37
N GLY A 11 -31.48 -21.60 -10.59
CA GLY A 11 -32.21 -21.04 -11.73
C GLY A 11 -32.04 -19.53 -11.91
N ASP A 12 -31.32 -18.85 -11.03
CA ASP A 12 -31.16 -17.40 -11.04
C ASP A 12 -29.84 -16.98 -11.73
N SER A 13 -29.86 -16.91 -13.06
CA SER A 13 -28.70 -16.47 -13.84
C SER A 13 -28.38 -14.98 -13.64
N GLU A 14 -29.38 -14.17 -13.31
CA GLU A 14 -29.24 -12.71 -13.13
C GLU A 14 -28.44 -12.38 -11.86
N ALA A 15 -28.67 -13.12 -10.78
CA ALA A 15 -27.87 -13.02 -9.58
C ALA A 15 -26.42 -13.51 -9.78
N VAL A 16 -26.18 -14.51 -10.65
CA VAL A 16 -24.80 -14.94 -11.02
C VAL A 16 -24.07 -13.84 -11.79
N ILE A 17 -24.76 -13.16 -12.73
CA ILE A 17 -24.19 -12.03 -13.49
C ILE A 17 -23.85 -10.88 -12.54
N THR A 18 -24.73 -10.57 -11.59
CA THR A 18 -24.51 -9.55 -10.56
C THR A 18 -23.33 -9.90 -9.66
N HIS A 19 -23.16 -11.17 -9.29
CA HIS A 19 -21.97 -11.63 -8.58
C HIS A 19 -20.69 -11.43 -9.38
N LEU A 20 -20.70 -11.82 -10.66
CA LEU A 20 -19.55 -11.69 -11.53
C LEU A 20 -19.19 -10.22 -11.78
N SER A 21 -20.17 -9.34 -12.00
CA SER A 21 -19.92 -7.90 -12.22
C SER A 21 -19.27 -7.25 -11.00
N VAL A 22 -19.73 -7.58 -9.79
CA VAL A 22 -19.13 -7.13 -8.53
C VAL A 22 -17.69 -7.63 -8.38
N ILE A 23 -17.40 -8.87 -8.76
CA ILE A 23 -16.06 -9.45 -8.63
C ILE A 23 -15.09 -8.90 -9.69
N VAL A 24 -15.55 -8.77 -10.94
CA VAL A 24 -14.76 -8.24 -12.06
C VAL A 24 -14.51 -6.74 -11.87
N GLY A 25 -15.47 -6.02 -11.29
CA GLY A 25 -15.38 -4.59 -11.00
C GLY A 25 -15.51 -3.71 -12.25
N ASP A 26 -16.26 -4.17 -13.24
CA ASP A 26 -16.58 -3.45 -14.47
C ASP A 26 -18.10 -3.33 -14.58
N GLU A 27 -18.62 -2.10 -14.56
CA GLU A 27 -20.07 -1.84 -14.63
C GLU A 27 -20.65 -2.20 -16.00
N ASN A 28 -19.83 -2.25 -17.06
CA ASN A 28 -20.25 -2.66 -18.41
C ASN A 28 -20.14 -4.17 -18.62
N PHE A 29 -19.83 -4.94 -17.58
CA PHE A 29 -19.75 -6.39 -17.65
C PHE A 29 -21.06 -7.02 -18.14
N ILE A 30 -22.20 -6.42 -17.76
CA ILE A 30 -23.55 -6.88 -18.13
C ILE A 30 -23.74 -6.83 -19.65
N ASP A 31 -23.37 -5.71 -20.27
CA ASP A 31 -23.45 -5.53 -21.74
C ASP A 31 -22.51 -6.49 -22.49
N LEU A 32 -21.35 -6.77 -21.88
CA LEU A 32 -20.36 -7.71 -22.43
C LEU A 32 -20.84 -9.16 -22.34
N THR A 33 -21.54 -9.52 -21.26
CA THR A 33 -22.16 -10.84 -21.09
C THR A 33 -23.31 -11.06 -22.05
N ASP A 34 -24.16 -10.07 -22.30
CA ASP A 34 -25.30 -10.18 -23.23
C ASP A 34 -24.87 -10.39 -24.70
N HIS A 35 -23.68 -9.91 -25.08
CA HIS A 35 -23.11 -10.14 -26.42
C HIS A 35 -22.37 -11.47 -26.58
N HIS A 36 -21.93 -12.10 -25.48
CA HIS A 36 -21.06 -13.28 -25.52
C HIS A 36 -21.64 -14.54 -24.85
N LEU A 37 -22.75 -14.42 -24.13
CA LEU A 37 -23.55 -15.53 -23.62
C LEU A 37 -24.77 -15.67 -24.51
N SER A 38 -24.74 -16.62 -25.43
CA SER A 38 -25.87 -16.84 -26.34
C SER A 38 -27.12 -17.33 -25.61
N GLU A 39 -27.00 -17.95 -24.44
CA GLU A 39 -28.11 -18.33 -23.56
C GLU A 39 -27.68 -18.39 -22.07
N ASN A 40 -28.56 -17.97 -21.16
CA ASN A 40 -28.37 -18.02 -19.69
C ASN A 40 -28.12 -19.44 -19.12
N SER A 41 -28.22 -20.49 -19.94
CA SER A 41 -28.04 -21.89 -19.56
C SER A 41 -26.60 -22.25 -19.16
N GLU A 42 -25.59 -21.56 -19.71
CA GLU A 42 -24.17 -21.75 -19.37
C GLU A 42 -23.85 -21.30 -17.93
N LEU A 43 -24.43 -20.16 -17.50
CA LEU A 43 -24.24 -19.64 -16.15
C LEU A 43 -24.89 -20.53 -15.09
N LEU A 44 -25.99 -21.20 -15.43
CA LEU A 44 -26.65 -22.16 -14.55
C LEU A 44 -25.74 -23.34 -14.17
N LYS A 45 -24.76 -23.70 -15.01
CA LYS A 45 -23.75 -24.74 -14.68
C LYS A 45 -22.90 -24.35 -13.46
N LEU A 46 -22.70 -23.06 -13.20
CA LEU A 46 -21.99 -22.59 -12.00
C LEU A 46 -22.85 -22.75 -10.75
N VAL A 47 -24.16 -22.50 -10.86
CA VAL A 47 -25.11 -22.71 -9.76
C VAL A 47 -25.27 -24.21 -9.46
N GLU A 48 -25.21 -25.07 -10.48
CA GLU A 48 -25.21 -26.53 -10.31
C GLU A 48 -23.99 -27.05 -9.53
N LEU A 49 -22.83 -26.37 -9.64
CA LEU A 49 -21.65 -26.72 -8.85
C LEU A 49 -21.87 -26.46 -7.36
N ARG A 50 -22.63 -25.42 -7.00
CA ARG A 50 -23.04 -25.15 -5.61
C ARG A 50 -23.86 -26.30 -5.06
N ASP A 51 -24.93 -26.68 -5.77
CA ASP A 51 -25.83 -27.76 -5.33
C ASP A 51 -25.09 -29.08 -5.13
N LYS A 52 -24.02 -29.30 -5.91
CA LYS A 52 -23.24 -30.54 -5.91
C LYS A 52 -22.11 -30.57 -4.89
N TYR A 53 -21.48 -29.43 -4.59
CA TYR A 53 -20.24 -29.38 -3.82
C TYR A 53 -20.29 -28.44 -2.60
N GLY A 54 -21.23 -27.50 -2.53
CA GLY A 54 -21.39 -26.53 -1.44
C GLY A 54 -20.99 -25.10 -1.83
N ASP A 55 -21.24 -24.17 -0.90
CA ASP A 55 -21.06 -22.72 -1.12
C ASP A 55 -19.59 -22.31 -1.30
N GLU A 56 -18.66 -23.00 -0.63
CA GLU A 56 -17.22 -22.72 -0.72
C GLU A 56 -16.68 -23.05 -2.12
N GLU A 57 -17.11 -24.19 -2.69
CA GLU A 57 -16.77 -24.60 -4.05
C GLU A 57 -17.44 -23.74 -5.12
N TYR A 58 -18.67 -23.25 -4.86
CA TYR A 58 -19.32 -22.26 -5.72
C TYR A 58 -18.53 -20.94 -5.77
N LEU A 59 -18.15 -20.41 -4.61
CA LEU A 59 -17.35 -19.19 -4.53
C LEU A 59 -15.99 -19.38 -5.23
N LYS A 60 -15.39 -20.56 -5.14
CA LYS A 60 -14.16 -20.86 -5.87
C LYS A 60 -14.38 -20.86 -7.39
N ALA A 61 -15.46 -21.49 -7.86
CA ALA A 61 -15.79 -21.55 -9.28
C ALA A 61 -16.11 -20.17 -9.86
N ILE A 62 -16.90 -19.35 -9.16
CA ILE A 62 -17.29 -18.03 -9.66
C ILE A 62 -16.10 -17.06 -9.74
N ASN A 63 -15.16 -17.16 -8.79
CA ASN A 63 -13.93 -16.36 -8.83
C ASN A 63 -12.97 -16.80 -9.96
N LEU A 64 -12.88 -18.10 -10.24
CA LEU A 64 -12.10 -18.61 -11.39
C LEU A 64 -12.66 -18.11 -12.72
N VAL A 65 -13.99 -18.11 -12.87
CA VAL A 65 -14.66 -17.56 -14.05
C VAL A 65 -14.42 -16.06 -14.15
N ALA A 66 -14.61 -15.30 -13.07
CA ALA A 66 -14.38 -13.86 -13.06
C ALA A 66 -12.95 -13.47 -13.47
N GLY A 67 -11.94 -14.19 -12.97
CA GLY A 67 -10.54 -13.96 -13.34
C GLY A 67 -10.28 -14.18 -14.84
N LYS A 68 -10.77 -15.29 -15.39
CA LYS A 68 -10.62 -15.59 -16.83
C LYS A 68 -11.40 -14.62 -17.72
N VAL A 69 -12.57 -14.15 -17.30
CA VAL A 69 -13.31 -13.13 -18.05
C VAL A 69 -12.61 -11.77 -18.02
N ALA A 70 -12.00 -11.39 -16.89
CA ALA A 70 -11.16 -10.19 -16.84
C ALA A 70 -9.95 -10.26 -17.80
N GLU A 71 -9.35 -11.45 -17.97
CA GLU A 71 -8.29 -11.67 -18.97
C GLU A 71 -8.80 -11.59 -20.42
N MET A 72 -10.03 -12.04 -20.66
CA MET A 72 -10.70 -11.87 -21.96
C MET A 72 -10.96 -10.39 -22.28
N ILE A 73 -11.47 -9.61 -21.31
CA ILE A 73 -11.69 -8.16 -21.44
C ILE A 73 -10.38 -7.44 -21.74
N ALA A 74 -9.29 -7.84 -21.08
CA ALA A 74 -7.95 -7.31 -21.33
C ALA A 74 -7.34 -7.77 -22.68
N GLY A 75 -8.07 -8.53 -23.50
CA GLY A 75 -7.63 -9.04 -24.80
C GLY A 75 -6.52 -10.11 -24.73
N LYS A 76 -6.24 -10.64 -23.54
CA LYS A 76 -5.16 -11.62 -23.30
C LYS A 76 -5.54 -13.03 -23.73
N ILE A 77 -6.84 -13.32 -23.76
CA ILE A 77 -7.39 -14.62 -24.15
C ILE A 77 -8.50 -14.39 -25.19
N LYS A 78 -8.38 -15.05 -26.35
CA LYS A 78 -9.43 -15.09 -27.38
C LYS A 78 -10.24 -16.38 -27.25
N ARG A 79 -11.10 -16.43 -26.23
CA ARG A 79 -12.02 -17.54 -25.96
C ARG A 79 -13.41 -16.97 -25.70
N SER A 80 -14.44 -17.80 -25.83
CA SER A 80 -15.80 -17.47 -25.42
C SER A 80 -15.98 -17.68 -23.91
N ILE A 81 -16.96 -17.00 -23.32
CA ILE A 81 -17.30 -17.15 -21.89
C ILE A 81 -17.75 -18.60 -21.60
N ALA A 82 -18.43 -19.25 -22.55
CA ALA A 82 -18.83 -20.65 -22.44
C ALA A 82 -17.63 -21.60 -22.30
N GLU A 83 -16.57 -21.41 -23.10
CA GLU A 83 -15.33 -22.21 -22.99
C GLU A 83 -14.63 -22.01 -21.63
N VAL A 84 -14.67 -20.79 -21.08
CA VAL A 84 -14.14 -20.48 -19.76
C VAL A 84 -14.90 -21.22 -18.66
N ILE A 85 -16.23 -21.22 -18.73
CA ILE A 85 -17.10 -21.92 -17.76
C ILE A 85 -16.88 -23.44 -17.84
N GLU A 86 -16.75 -23.99 -19.05
CA GLU A 86 -16.50 -25.42 -19.24
C GLU A 86 -15.13 -25.85 -18.68
N ASP A 87 -14.09 -25.04 -18.86
CA ASP A 87 -12.76 -25.27 -18.29
C ASP A 87 -12.82 -25.29 -16.75
N VAL A 88 -13.51 -24.32 -16.15
CA VAL A 88 -13.69 -24.27 -14.69
C VAL A 88 -14.47 -25.49 -14.21
N HIS A 89 -15.51 -25.89 -14.92
CA HIS A 89 -16.27 -27.10 -14.60
C HIS A 89 -15.40 -28.36 -14.64
N LYS A 90 -14.57 -28.53 -15.68
CA LYS A 90 -13.61 -29.64 -15.80
C LYS A 90 -12.53 -29.60 -14.72
N GLU A 91 -12.02 -28.41 -14.40
CA GLU A 91 -11.03 -28.20 -13.36
C GLU A 91 -11.56 -28.57 -11.96
N MET A 92 -12.82 -28.23 -11.69
CA MET A 92 -13.52 -28.57 -10.45
C MET A 92 -13.82 -30.07 -10.32
N GLN A 93 -14.00 -30.78 -11.43
CA GLN A 93 -14.18 -32.24 -11.46
C GLN A 93 -12.86 -33.03 -11.36
N SER A 94 -11.70 -32.38 -11.50
CA SER A 94 -10.41 -33.05 -11.52
C SER A 94 -10.03 -33.66 -10.16
N PRO A 95 -9.65 -34.96 -10.09
CA PRO A 95 -9.33 -35.66 -8.84
C PRO A 95 -8.08 -35.12 -8.10
N LYS A 96 -7.35 -34.16 -8.67
CA LYS A 96 -6.17 -33.54 -8.04
C LYS A 96 -6.51 -32.71 -6.78
N ASN A 97 -7.75 -32.22 -6.63
CA ASN A 97 -8.13 -31.41 -5.46
C ASN A 97 -8.57 -32.20 -4.22
N ARG A 98 -8.83 -33.52 -4.33
CA ARG A 98 -9.23 -34.36 -3.18
C ARG A 98 -8.06 -34.93 -2.37
N LYS A 99 -6.83 -34.95 -2.92
CA LYS A 99 -5.67 -35.64 -2.30
C LYS A 99 -4.72 -34.73 -1.49
N ARG A 100 -4.93 -33.41 -1.46
CA ARG A 100 -4.05 -32.48 -0.71
C ARG A 100 -4.24 -32.50 0.82
N LYS A 101 -5.24 -33.21 1.36
CA LYS A 101 -5.48 -33.35 2.81
C LYS A 101 -4.72 -34.51 3.50
N ASN A 102 -4.06 -35.43 2.77
CA ASN A 102 -3.50 -36.67 3.37
C ASN A 102 -2.00 -36.95 3.17
N ARG A 103 -1.16 -35.96 2.82
CA ARG A 103 0.33 -36.15 2.79
C ARG A 103 1.06 -35.16 3.69
N THR A 104 0.73 -35.17 4.97
CA THR A 104 1.64 -34.80 6.06
C THR A 104 1.96 -36.07 6.84
N LYS A 105 2.92 -36.86 6.36
CA LYS A 105 3.79 -37.75 7.15
C LYS A 105 4.76 -38.52 6.24
N ALA A 106 6.04 -38.47 6.63
CA ALA A 106 7.21 -39.18 6.08
C ALA A 106 7.64 -38.74 4.66
N SER A 107 8.90 -38.45 4.33
CA SER A 107 10.18 -38.93 4.88
C SER A 107 11.35 -38.05 4.35
N GLN A 108 12.49 -38.13 5.05
CA GLN A 108 13.78 -37.45 4.80
C GLN A 108 14.36 -37.67 3.38
N PRO A 109 15.23 -36.77 2.88
CA PRO A 109 16.02 -36.97 1.68
C PRO A 109 17.49 -37.30 2.00
N ASP A 110 18.10 -38.13 1.15
CA ASP A 110 19.55 -38.32 0.95
C ASP A 110 19.75 -38.96 -0.45
N PRO A 111 20.95 -38.92 -1.08
CA PRO A 111 21.61 -37.74 -1.63
C PRO A 111 21.90 -37.90 -3.15
N VAL A 112 22.36 -36.80 -3.75
CA VAL A 112 22.73 -36.66 -5.18
C VAL A 112 24.03 -37.41 -5.51
N PRO A 113 24.18 -37.91 -6.76
CA PRO A 113 25.49 -37.95 -7.42
C PRO A 113 25.56 -37.08 -8.69
N GLN A 114 26.70 -36.39 -8.80
CA GLN A 114 27.19 -35.58 -9.92
C GLN A 114 27.57 -36.42 -11.15
N THR A 115 27.52 -35.83 -12.34
CA THR A 115 28.61 -35.89 -13.34
C THR A 115 28.53 -34.72 -14.33
N ALA A 116 29.71 -34.28 -14.75
CA ALA A 116 30.02 -33.10 -15.55
C ALA A 116 30.10 -33.39 -17.07
N ALA A 117 30.07 -32.34 -17.92
CA ALA A 117 31.02 -32.11 -19.00
C ALA A 117 30.75 -30.79 -19.77
N ALA A 118 31.84 -30.18 -20.23
CA ALA A 118 32.03 -28.87 -20.85
C ALA A 118 31.47 -28.72 -22.29
N GLY A 119 31.12 -27.50 -22.73
CA GLY A 119 32.00 -26.68 -23.59
C GLY A 119 31.24 -25.62 -24.40
N PRO A 120 31.92 -24.66 -25.07
CA PRO A 120 31.61 -23.22 -24.97
C PRO A 120 31.17 -22.54 -26.28
N ALA A 121 30.52 -21.38 -26.20
CA ALA A 121 30.63 -20.29 -27.19
C ALA A 121 29.99 -18.99 -26.67
N ALA A 122 30.61 -17.88 -27.04
CA ALA A 122 30.39 -16.52 -26.59
C ALA A 122 29.09 -15.86 -27.10
N ASP A 123 28.50 -14.98 -26.29
CA ASP A 123 27.94 -13.72 -26.79
C ASP A 123 28.00 -12.64 -25.70
N ALA A 124 28.36 -11.43 -26.10
CA ALA A 124 28.64 -10.28 -25.25
C ALA A 124 27.32 -9.61 -24.80
N GLY A 125 26.85 -9.96 -23.61
CA GLY A 125 25.75 -9.29 -22.93
C GLY A 125 26.17 -8.01 -22.19
N PRO A 126 25.23 -7.10 -21.89
CA PRO A 126 25.50 -5.82 -21.25
C PRO A 126 26.14 -6.04 -19.87
N LYS A 127 27.14 -5.19 -19.53
CA LYS A 127 27.83 -5.23 -18.23
C LYS A 127 26.81 -5.26 -17.10
N GLN A 128 26.65 -6.42 -16.47
CA GLN A 128 26.06 -6.51 -15.15
C GLN A 128 27.00 -5.75 -14.21
N GLU A 129 26.50 -4.72 -13.54
CA GLU A 129 27.21 -4.12 -12.41
C GLU A 129 27.44 -5.24 -11.40
N GLU A 130 28.70 -5.65 -11.27
CA GLU A 130 29.15 -6.64 -10.30
C GLU A 130 28.82 -6.11 -8.92
N ILE A 131 27.95 -6.81 -8.18
CA ILE A 131 27.51 -6.41 -6.85
C ILE A 131 28.75 -6.42 -5.96
N ALA A 132 29.22 -5.24 -5.55
CA ALA A 132 30.40 -5.09 -4.71
C ALA A 132 30.27 -5.88 -3.39
N GLU A 133 31.42 -6.18 -2.76
CA GLU A 133 31.44 -6.98 -1.54
C GLU A 133 30.61 -6.33 -0.40
N PRO A 134 29.98 -7.12 0.48
CA PRO A 134 29.02 -6.65 1.48
C PRO A 134 29.50 -5.51 2.39
N GLU A 135 30.80 -5.50 2.73
CA GLU A 135 31.41 -4.52 3.63
C GLU A 135 31.75 -3.20 2.93
N VAL A 136 32.11 -3.26 1.64
CA VAL A 136 32.40 -2.08 0.81
C VAL A 136 31.12 -1.27 0.58
N LEU A 137 30.02 -1.96 0.27
CA LEU A 137 28.69 -1.37 0.13
C LEU A 137 28.22 -0.68 1.42
N GLU A 138 28.39 -1.32 2.58
CA GLU A 138 28.00 -0.72 3.88
C GLU A 138 28.75 0.59 4.17
N GLY A 139 30.03 0.67 3.82
CA GLY A 139 30.84 1.88 3.92
C GLY A 139 30.31 3.02 3.06
N GLU A 140 30.04 2.75 1.78
CA GLU A 140 29.49 3.75 0.84
C GLU A 140 28.10 4.26 1.27
N TYR A 141 27.25 3.39 1.84
CA TYR A 141 25.92 3.79 2.30
C TYR A 141 25.95 4.63 3.56
N LEU A 142 26.92 4.40 4.44
CA LEU A 142 27.15 5.29 5.57
C LEU A 142 27.53 6.68 5.08
N GLU A 143 28.49 6.77 4.16
CA GLU A 143 28.92 8.05 3.60
C GLU A 143 27.75 8.79 2.93
N TYR A 144 26.91 8.07 2.20
CA TYR A 144 25.70 8.64 1.59
C TYR A 144 24.68 9.16 2.62
N ALA A 145 24.47 8.42 3.72
CA ALA A 145 23.58 8.86 4.79
C ALA A 145 24.17 10.07 5.54
N GLU A 146 25.49 10.08 5.78
CA GLU A 146 26.21 11.19 6.40
C GLU A 146 26.10 12.47 5.55
N ASP A 147 26.34 12.38 4.23
CA ASP A 147 26.16 13.50 3.29
C ASP A 147 24.71 14.00 3.29
N PHE A 148 23.74 13.09 3.24
CA PHE A 148 22.33 13.44 3.30
C PHE A 148 21.98 14.19 4.58
N ILE A 149 22.48 13.74 5.74
CA ILE A 149 22.29 14.42 7.03
C ILE A 149 22.91 15.81 7.00
N LEU A 150 24.18 15.93 6.60
CA LEU A 150 24.89 17.22 6.57
C LEU A 150 24.20 18.23 5.65
N LYS A 151 23.70 17.77 4.51
CA LYS A 151 23.02 18.60 3.52
C LYS A 151 21.64 19.05 3.99
N ASN A 152 20.86 18.17 4.61
CA ASN A 152 19.42 18.37 4.82
C ASN A 152 19.02 18.67 6.27
N PHE A 153 19.86 18.30 7.25
CA PHE A 153 19.56 18.36 8.67
C PHE A 153 20.58 19.19 9.43
N ARG A 154 20.33 20.49 9.55
CA ARG A 154 21.20 21.47 10.22
C ARG A 154 21.26 21.22 11.74
N GLY A 155 22.15 20.32 12.16
CA GLY A 155 22.38 20.01 13.58
C GLY A 155 21.27 19.22 14.28
N LEU A 156 20.25 18.76 13.54
CA LEU A 156 19.20 17.88 14.10
C LEU A 156 19.76 16.49 14.44
N ILE A 157 20.59 15.96 13.55
CA ILE A 157 21.23 14.66 13.67
C ILE A 157 22.73 14.87 13.59
N ASP A 158 23.49 14.31 14.54
CA ASP A 158 24.94 14.22 14.43
C ASP A 158 25.32 12.97 13.64
N PRO A 159 25.77 13.09 12.37
CA PRO A 159 26.12 11.95 11.53
C PRO A 159 27.29 11.13 12.11
N LYS A 160 28.14 11.74 12.95
CA LYS A 160 29.32 11.10 13.53
C LYS A 160 29.04 10.41 14.86
N SER A 161 27.84 10.59 15.43
CA SER A 161 27.47 9.94 16.68
C SER A 161 27.42 8.41 16.54
N ASN A 162 27.84 7.70 17.59
CA ASN A 162 27.85 6.23 17.58
C ASN A 162 26.47 5.63 17.31
N ASP A 163 25.42 6.24 17.85
CA ASP A 163 24.04 5.76 17.70
C ASP A 163 23.53 5.91 16.27
N VAL A 164 23.84 7.03 15.60
CA VAL A 164 23.47 7.25 14.20
C VAL A 164 24.21 6.28 13.29
N ARG A 165 25.53 6.13 13.46
CA ARG A 165 26.33 5.18 12.66
C ARG A 165 25.86 3.74 12.85
N LYS A 166 25.51 3.34 14.08
CA LYS A 166 24.93 2.03 14.37
C LYS A 166 23.58 1.85 13.68
N THR A 167 22.70 2.85 13.78
CA THR A 167 21.39 2.84 13.12
C THR A 167 21.52 2.74 11.61
N MET A 168 22.44 3.49 11.00
CA MET A 168 22.64 3.48 9.55
C MET A 168 23.25 2.17 9.03
N LYS A 169 24.19 1.55 9.77
CA LYS A 169 24.68 0.20 9.43
C LYS A 169 23.56 -0.83 9.44
N GLU A 170 22.73 -0.81 10.49
CA GLU A 170 21.60 -1.72 10.59
C GLU A 170 20.56 -1.45 9.49
N ALA A 171 20.27 -0.17 9.20
CA ALA A 171 19.40 0.22 8.09
C ALA A 171 19.92 -0.28 6.74
N ALA A 172 21.22 -0.16 6.45
CA ALA A 172 21.82 -0.67 5.21
C ALA A 172 21.70 -2.20 5.10
N ARG A 173 21.97 -2.93 6.20
CA ARG A 173 21.80 -4.39 6.25
C ARG A 173 20.37 -4.80 5.97
N LYS A 174 19.39 -4.10 6.57
CA LYS A 174 17.96 -4.38 6.36
C LYS A 174 17.45 -3.90 5.01
N ALA A 175 18.00 -2.82 4.46
CA ALA A 175 17.65 -2.35 3.13
C ALA A 175 17.87 -3.47 2.11
N ARG A 176 19.01 -4.18 2.13
CA ARG A 176 19.23 -5.37 1.29
C ARG A 176 18.09 -6.38 1.35
N PHE A 177 17.69 -6.76 2.56
CA PHE A 177 16.56 -7.66 2.75
C PHE A 177 15.25 -7.10 2.17
N ILE A 178 14.99 -5.80 2.34
CA ILE A 178 13.79 -5.13 1.82
C ILE A 178 13.80 -5.08 0.28
N LEU A 179 14.95 -4.82 -0.35
CA LEU A 179 15.04 -4.85 -1.82
C LEU A 179 14.73 -6.22 -2.38
N GLU A 180 15.29 -7.28 -1.79
CA GLU A 180 15.04 -8.65 -2.22
C GLU A 180 13.59 -9.05 -1.97
N LYS A 181 13.10 -8.79 -0.74
CA LYS A 181 11.73 -9.11 -0.32
C LYS A 181 10.70 -8.46 -1.24
N TYR A 182 10.91 -7.21 -1.67
CA TYR A 182 9.97 -6.44 -2.47
C TYR A 182 10.35 -6.24 -3.94
N ASP A 183 11.43 -6.87 -4.43
CA ASP A 183 11.96 -6.72 -5.80
C ASP A 183 12.04 -5.26 -6.25
N LEU A 184 12.78 -4.51 -5.43
CA LEU A 184 13.14 -3.14 -5.71
C LEU A 184 14.47 -3.11 -6.44
N HIS A 185 14.60 -2.19 -7.39
CA HIS A 185 15.85 -1.96 -8.08
C HIS A 185 16.97 -1.57 -7.09
N PRO A 186 18.22 -2.06 -7.26
CA PRO A 186 19.36 -1.74 -6.38
C PRO A 186 19.57 -0.25 -6.09
N SER A 187 19.25 0.63 -7.05
CA SER A 187 19.30 2.09 -6.87
C SER A 187 18.40 2.62 -5.75
N ASN A 188 17.39 1.86 -5.31
CA ASN A 188 16.51 2.24 -4.20
C ASN A 188 17.15 2.07 -2.82
N MET A 189 18.28 1.37 -2.71
CA MET A 189 18.94 1.12 -1.43
C MET A 189 19.31 2.40 -0.69
N LYS A 190 19.90 3.36 -1.42
CA LYS A 190 20.22 4.70 -0.94
C LYS A 190 19.00 5.40 -0.32
N HIS A 191 17.84 5.27 -0.95
CA HIS A 191 16.60 5.90 -0.48
C HIS A 191 16.01 5.21 0.76
N LEU A 192 16.11 3.87 0.83
CA LEU A 192 15.66 3.11 2.00
C LEU A 192 16.49 3.43 3.25
N THR A 193 17.80 3.64 3.10
CA THR A 193 18.66 4.08 4.21
C THR A 193 18.26 5.48 4.70
N LYS A 194 17.88 6.40 3.79
CA LYS A 194 17.35 7.71 4.20
C LYS A 194 16.07 7.59 5.00
N LEU A 195 15.13 6.72 4.60
CA LEU A 195 13.87 6.51 5.32
C LEU A 195 14.09 6.08 6.77
N ALA A 196 15.20 5.39 7.08
CA ALA A 196 15.54 4.98 8.44
C ALA A 196 15.84 6.14 9.40
N LEU A 197 16.14 7.33 8.87
CA LEU A 197 16.38 8.53 9.68
C LEU A 197 15.07 9.13 10.22
N TYR A 198 13.94 8.80 9.61
CA TYR A 198 12.66 9.44 9.90
C TYR A 198 11.80 8.63 10.86
N ASP A 199 11.05 9.34 11.70
CA ASP A 199 9.86 8.80 12.35
C ASP A 199 8.65 8.97 11.42
N PHE A 200 7.62 8.14 11.61
CA PHE A 200 6.38 8.21 10.83
C PHE A 200 5.19 8.56 11.71
N VAL A 201 4.37 9.49 11.23
CA VAL A 201 3.02 9.74 11.76
C VAL A 201 2.01 9.72 10.64
N ILE A 202 0.91 9.00 10.85
CA ILE A 202 -0.17 8.88 9.88
C ILE A 202 -1.40 9.60 10.43
N LEU A 203 -1.92 10.57 9.66
CA LEU A 203 -3.23 11.18 9.88
C LEU A 203 -4.26 10.46 9.01
N CYS A 204 -5.17 9.73 9.67
CA CYS A 204 -6.23 8.97 9.03
C CYS A 204 -7.55 9.73 9.05
N ASP A 205 -8.24 9.69 7.91
CA ASP A 205 -9.64 10.09 7.84
C ASP A 205 -10.56 9.05 8.49
N ASP A 206 -11.34 9.48 9.46
CA ASP A 206 -12.44 8.75 10.09
C ASP A 206 -13.74 9.57 10.02
N SER A 207 -13.90 10.41 9.01
CA SER A 207 -15.14 11.13 8.74
C SER A 207 -16.27 10.17 8.36
N SER A 208 -17.48 10.71 8.29
CA SER A 208 -18.67 9.92 7.93
C SER A 208 -18.61 9.39 6.48
N SER A 209 -17.92 10.06 5.54
CA SER A 209 -17.81 9.63 4.14
C SER A 209 -17.05 8.32 3.97
N MET A 210 -16.10 8.03 4.87
CA MET A 210 -15.37 6.76 4.89
C MET A 210 -16.30 5.54 5.00
N LYS A 211 -17.47 5.70 5.63
CA LYS A 211 -18.47 4.64 5.81
C LYS A 211 -19.73 4.85 4.96
N PHE A 212 -20.19 6.10 4.86
CA PHE A 212 -21.42 6.48 4.19
C PHE A 212 -21.07 7.34 2.99
N ASN A 213 -20.88 6.70 1.85
CA ASN A 213 -20.57 7.35 0.58
C ASN A 213 -21.56 6.95 -0.50
N THR A 214 -21.70 7.80 -1.50
CA THR A 214 -22.61 7.62 -2.64
C THR A 214 -22.13 6.57 -3.62
N GLU A 215 -20.85 6.24 -3.57
CA GLU A 215 -20.20 5.26 -4.44
C GLU A 215 -20.31 3.82 -3.89
N HIS A 216 -20.88 3.63 -2.70
CA HIS A 216 -21.01 2.33 -2.02
C HIS A 216 -19.68 1.56 -1.86
N GLU A 217 -18.58 2.29 -1.70
CA GLU A 217 -17.23 1.74 -1.61
C GLU A 217 -16.79 1.41 -0.17
N ASP A 218 -16.06 0.31 -0.01
CA ASP A 218 -15.30 0.03 1.21
C ASP A 218 -13.97 0.81 1.22
N ARG A 219 -13.97 1.94 1.91
CA ARG A 219 -12.78 2.81 2.09
C ARG A 219 -12.00 2.49 3.37
N ILE A 220 -12.64 1.82 4.33
CA ILE A 220 -12.06 1.55 5.65
C ILE A 220 -11.06 0.40 5.59
N SER A 221 -11.40 -0.70 4.92
CA SER A 221 -10.50 -1.85 4.85
C SER A 221 -9.19 -1.54 4.12
N PRO A 222 -9.19 -0.82 2.97
CA PRO A 222 -7.96 -0.39 2.32
C PRO A 222 -7.10 0.53 3.20
N LEU A 223 -7.71 1.47 3.93
CA LEU A 223 -6.98 2.31 4.88
C LEU A 223 -6.29 1.46 5.95
N LYS A 224 -7.00 0.50 6.54
CA LYS A 224 -6.42 -0.41 7.56
C LYS A 224 -5.27 -1.25 7.00
N LYS A 225 -5.42 -1.80 5.79
CA LYS A 225 -4.35 -2.54 5.10
C LYS A 225 -3.14 -1.66 4.80
N THR A 226 -3.37 -0.40 4.44
CA THR A 226 -2.30 0.59 4.25
C THR A 226 -1.55 0.81 5.56
N LEU A 227 -2.26 1.04 6.66
CA LEU A 227 -1.64 1.22 7.98
C LEU A 227 -0.81 0.00 8.40
N GLU A 228 -1.35 -1.21 8.21
CA GLU A 228 -0.61 -2.46 8.43
C GLU A 228 0.70 -2.48 7.66
N LYS A 229 0.64 -2.20 6.35
CA LYS A 229 1.81 -2.28 5.48
C LYS A 229 2.82 -1.18 5.77
N ILE A 230 2.38 0.05 6.06
CA ILE A 230 3.27 1.14 6.49
C ILE A 230 3.95 0.76 7.81
N ALA A 231 3.22 0.22 8.79
CA ALA A 231 3.83 -0.21 10.05
C ALA A 231 4.85 -1.34 9.85
N GLU A 232 4.56 -2.32 8.99
CA GLU A 232 5.51 -3.38 8.63
C GLU A 232 6.77 -2.80 7.99
N ILE A 233 6.64 -1.94 6.98
CA ILE A 233 7.77 -1.32 6.29
C ILE A 233 8.59 -0.45 7.25
N ALA A 234 7.91 0.43 8.00
CA ALA A 234 8.54 1.34 8.95
C ALA A 234 9.30 0.55 10.01
N THR A 235 8.72 -0.50 10.60
CA THR A 235 9.39 -1.34 11.61
C THR A 235 10.52 -2.20 11.07
N LEU A 236 10.41 -2.65 9.81
CA LEU A 236 11.51 -3.30 9.14
C LEU A 236 12.70 -2.34 9.09
N ILE A 237 12.51 -1.10 8.63
CA ILE A 237 13.61 -0.14 8.52
C ILE A 237 14.06 0.35 9.91
N GLU A 238 13.15 0.89 10.71
CA GLU A 238 13.37 1.44 12.06
C GLU A 238 12.39 0.80 13.09
N PRO A 239 12.89 -0.02 14.04
CA PRO A 239 12.05 -0.74 15.02
C PRO A 239 11.17 0.08 16.00
N SER A 240 11.22 1.41 16.03
CA SER A 240 10.40 2.26 16.91
C SER A 240 8.91 2.19 16.57
N GLY A 241 8.56 2.01 15.29
CA GLY A 241 7.18 1.88 14.81
C GLY A 241 6.59 3.20 14.31
N ILE A 242 5.26 3.29 14.29
CA ILE A 242 4.53 4.44 13.74
C ILE A 242 3.62 5.08 14.79
N SER A 243 3.29 6.36 14.55
CA SER A 243 2.25 7.08 15.30
C SER A 243 1.00 7.21 14.44
N ILE A 244 -0.18 7.07 15.03
CA ILE A 244 -1.46 7.21 14.31
C ILE A 244 -2.31 8.27 14.98
N ARG A 245 -2.89 9.16 14.17
CA ARG A 245 -3.89 10.14 14.56
C ARG A 245 -5.07 10.05 13.59
N PHE A 246 -6.25 10.37 14.07
CA PHE A 246 -7.50 10.40 13.31
C PHE A 246 -8.08 11.81 13.27
N LEU A 247 -8.89 12.13 12.27
CA LEU A 247 -9.49 13.46 12.17
C LEU A 247 -10.45 13.76 13.33
N ASN A 248 -11.27 12.78 13.71
CA ASN A 248 -12.41 12.97 14.60
C ASN A 248 -12.28 12.21 15.93
N TYR A 249 -11.66 11.03 15.94
CA TYR A 249 -11.45 10.26 17.16
C TYR A 249 -10.50 10.99 18.14
N LYS A 250 -10.91 11.17 19.39
CA LYS A 250 -10.21 12.08 20.35
C LYS A 250 -9.19 11.41 21.27
N LYS A 251 -9.16 10.07 21.32
CA LYS A 251 -8.37 9.29 22.30
C LYS A 251 -7.18 8.58 21.64
N ASP A 252 -6.60 9.22 20.65
CA ASP A 252 -5.46 8.77 19.84
C ASP A 252 -4.14 9.47 20.18
N GLY A 253 -4.13 10.42 21.13
CA GLY A 253 -2.94 11.19 21.47
C GLY A 253 -1.76 10.39 22.03
N ALA A 254 -1.99 9.13 22.42
CA ALA A 254 -0.96 8.19 22.91
C ALA A 254 -0.78 6.98 21.98
N TRP A 255 -1.29 7.05 20.74
CA TRP A 255 -1.18 5.96 19.76
C TRP A 255 0.13 6.11 19.00
N ASP A 256 1.22 5.85 19.70
CA ASP A 256 2.59 6.01 19.25
C ASP A 256 3.35 4.68 19.37
N ASN A 257 4.45 4.54 18.64
CA ASN A 257 5.32 3.35 18.64
C ASN A 257 4.58 2.04 18.29
N LEU A 258 3.59 2.11 17.40
CA LEU A 258 2.79 0.97 16.94
C LEU A 258 3.58 0.17 15.92
N LYS A 259 3.78 -1.13 16.15
CA LYS A 259 4.72 -1.95 15.36
C LYS A 259 4.06 -2.88 14.36
N GLY A 260 2.74 -2.95 14.36
CA GLY A 260 1.99 -3.81 13.44
C GLY A 260 0.55 -4.01 13.89
N MET A 261 -0.16 -4.90 13.18
CA MET A 261 -1.59 -5.08 13.40
C MET A 261 -1.96 -5.66 14.75
N LYS A 262 -1.05 -6.35 15.44
CA LYS A 262 -1.27 -6.79 16.82
C LYS A 262 -1.55 -5.61 17.75
N ASP A 263 -0.82 -4.50 17.57
CA ASP A 263 -0.96 -3.29 18.36
C ASP A 263 -2.14 -2.44 17.87
N MET A 264 -2.31 -2.35 16.55
CA MET A 264 -3.30 -1.47 15.92
C MET A 264 -4.73 -2.01 15.94
N ASN A 265 -4.95 -3.32 15.76
CA ASN A 265 -6.29 -3.91 15.71
C ASN A 265 -7.22 -3.51 16.87
N PRO A 266 -6.82 -3.61 18.15
CA PRO A 266 -7.68 -3.21 19.26
C PRO A 266 -7.96 -1.70 19.30
N LEU A 267 -7.11 -0.87 18.69
CA LEU A 267 -7.27 0.58 18.60
C LEU A 267 -8.24 0.93 17.46
N LEU A 268 -8.01 0.39 16.27
CA LEU A 268 -8.80 0.63 15.07
C LEU A 268 -10.27 0.19 15.20
N LYS A 269 -10.55 -0.81 16.05
CA LYS A 269 -11.93 -1.23 16.40
C LYS A 269 -12.71 -0.17 17.20
N LYS A 270 -12.03 0.78 17.84
CA LYS A 270 -12.66 1.84 18.65
C LYS A 270 -13.01 3.08 17.84
N VAL A 271 -12.54 3.18 16.60
CA VAL A 271 -12.76 4.33 15.73
C VAL A 271 -14.21 4.30 15.22
N PRO A 272 -14.99 5.37 15.42
CA PRO A 272 -16.42 5.38 15.11
C PRO A 272 -16.74 5.65 13.63
N TRP A 273 -15.79 6.17 12.83
CA TRP A 273 -15.98 6.54 11.42
C TRP A 273 -17.13 7.53 11.26
N ALA A 274 -17.02 8.65 11.98
CA ALA A 274 -18.00 9.71 12.01
C ALA A 274 -17.36 11.08 12.22
N GLY A 275 -17.93 12.09 11.57
CA GLY A 275 -17.47 13.47 11.69
C GLY A 275 -17.17 14.08 10.33
N ALA A 276 -16.42 15.19 10.34
CA ALA A 276 -16.13 15.96 9.13
C ALA A 276 -14.64 15.92 8.80
N THR A 277 -14.32 16.23 7.54
CA THR A 277 -12.97 16.15 7.00
C THR A 277 -12.20 17.45 7.23
N LYS A 278 -11.99 17.84 8.50
CA LYS A 278 -11.25 19.07 8.88
C LYS A 278 -9.73 18.87 8.80
N LEU A 279 -9.23 18.55 7.60
CA LEU A 279 -7.84 18.14 7.35
C LEU A 279 -6.83 19.14 7.89
N GLY A 280 -6.90 20.42 7.49
CA GLY A 280 -5.89 21.41 7.84
C GLY A 280 -5.86 21.73 9.33
N THR A 281 -7.03 21.91 9.92
CA THR A 281 -7.22 22.22 11.34
C THR A 281 -6.70 21.08 12.22
N VAL A 282 -7.05 19.83 11.88
CA VAL A 282 -6.67 18.67 12.69
C VAL A 282 -5.22 18.29 12.49
N LEU A 283 -4.69 18.39 11.26
CA LEU A 283 -3.25 18.26 10.98
C LEU A 283 -2.44 19.20 11.87
N ASN A 284 -2.84 20.47 11.96
CA ASN A 284 -2.16 21.43 12.83
C ASN A 284 -2.23 20.99 14.30
N LYS A 285 -3.45 20.71 14.77
CA LYS A 285 -3.73 20.44 16.18
C LYS A 285 -3.09 19.14 16.71
N LYS A 286 -3.03 18.09 15.89
CA LYS A 286 -2.62 16.75 16.33
C LYS A 286 -1.21 16.35 15.93
N ILE A 287 -0.63 17.03 14.94
CA ILE A 287 0.68 16.68 14.40
C ILE A 287 1.61 17.89 14.41
N VAL A 288 1.34 18.94 13.64
CA VAL A 288 2.29 20.05 13.49
C VAL A 288 2.62 20.70 14.83
N GLN A 289 1.62 21.08 15.62
CA GLN A 289 1.87 21.70 16.93
C GLN A 289 2.56 20.73 17.90
N PRO A 290 1.97 19.58 18.29
CA PRO A 290 2.53 18.76 19.37
C PRO A 290 3.73 17.90 18.97
N LEU A 291 3.87 17.52 17.70
CA LEU A 291 4.92 16.59 17.25
C LEU A 291 6.06 17.27 16.53
N VAL A 292 5.89 18.52 16.07
CA VAL A 292 6.94 19.31 15.43
C VAL A 292 7.25 20.53 16.28
N ILE A 293 6.39 21.55 16.27
CA ILE A 293 6.69 22.88 16.83
C ILE A 293 7.02 22.81 18.33
N GLU A 294 6.15 22.18 19.12
CA GLU A 294 6.37 22.02 20.56
C GLU A 294 7.62 21.19 20.87
N LYS A 295 7.88 20.13 20.09
CA LYS A 295 9.08 19.31 20.29
C LYS A 295 10.36 20.07 19.95
N VAL A 296 10.35 20.89 18.90
CA VAL A 296 11.51 21.74 18.54
C VAL A 296 11.75 22.74 19.66
N ASN A 297 10.71 23.46 20.10
CA ASN A 297 10.80 24.46 21.16
C ASN A 297 11.27 23.87 22.50
N ASN A 298 10.87 22.64 22.81
CA ASN A 298 11.30 21.93 24.02
C ASN A 298 12.62 21.17 23.85
N GLY A 299 13.27 21.22 22.68
CA GLY A 299 14.51 20.51 22.40
C GLY A 299 14.38 18.97 22.35
N THR A 300 13.16 18.45 22.20
CA THR A 300 12.84 17.01 22.14
C THR A 300 12.56 16.50 20.72
N PHE A 301 12.62 17.36 19.71
CA PHE A 301 12.60 16.96 18.30
C PHE A 301 13.98 16.40 17.92
N LYS A 302 14.12 15.07 17.93
CA LYS A 302 15.41 14.37 17.76
C LYS A 302 15.56 13.62 16.43
N LYS A 303 14.45 13.39 15.73
CA LYS A 303 14.42 12.74 14.43
C LYS A 303 13.48 13.51 13.52
N PRO A 304 13.80 13.62 12.21
CA PRO A 304 12.91 14.19 11.23
C PRO A 304 11.64 13.33 11.10
N LEU A 305 10.56 13.93 10.59
CA LEU A 305 9.22 13.33 10.63
C LEU A 305 8.61 13.24 9.23
N ILE A 306 8.20 12.04 8.83
CA ILE A 306 7.31 11.84 7.67
C ILE A 306 5.86 11.85 8.17
N VAL A 307 5.08 12.80 7.67
CA VAL A 307 3.67 12.96 7.94
C VAL A 307 2.88 12.45 6.74
N VAL A 308 2.21 11.31 6.91
CA VAL A 308 1.35 10.70 5.88
C VAL A 308 -0.11 11.06 6.18
N ILE A 309 -0.80 11.67 5.23
CA ILE A 309 -2.21 12.04 5.35
C ILE A 309 -3.00 11.17 4.38
N ILE A 310 -3.99 10.44 4.90
CA ILE A 310 -4.84 9.54 4.12
C ILE A 310 -6.29 9.99 4.27
N THR A 311 -6.94 10.34 3.17
CA THR A 311 -8.32 10.85 3.14
C THR A 311 -9.14 10.33 1.96
N ASP A 312 -10.46 10.26 2.11
CA ASP A 312 -11.39 9.97 1.01
C ASP A 312 -12.08 11.22 0.46
N GLY A 313 -11.71 12.40 0.95
CA GLY A 313 -12.43 13.63 0.69
C GLY A 313 -11.51 14.85 0.60
N LYS A 314 -12.14 15.97 0.26
CA LYS A 314 -11.52 17.30 0.36
C LYS A 314 -11.71 17.87 1.76
N PRO A 315 -10.97 18.91 2.15
CA PRO A 315 -11.22 19.67 3.37
C PRO A 315 -12.67 20.16 3.49
N GLU A 316 -13.31 19.91 4.63
CA GLU A 316 -14.69 20.32 4.93
C GLU A 316 -14.84 20.86 6.35
N ARG A 317 -15.81 21.78 6.54
CA ARG A 317 -16.14 22.41 7.83
C ARG A 317 -14.95 23.11 8.50
N GLU A 318 -14.07 23.67 7.68
CA GLU A 318 -12.99 24.59 8.03
C GLU A 318 -12.88 25.68 6.96
N SER A 319 -12.15 26.76 7.25
CA SER A 319 -11.98 27.85 6.29
C SER A 319 -11.25 27.35 5.02
N PRO A 320 -11.63 27.81 3.82
CA PRO A 320 -10.89 27.48 2.60
C PRO A 320 -9.39 27.79 2.73
N GLY A 321 -8.53 26.93 2.20
CA GLY A 321 -7.07 27.09 2.26
C GLY A 321 -6.42 26.76 3.62
N THR A 322 -7.19 26.36 4.65
CA THR A 322 -6.63 26.00 5.96
C THR A 322 -5.58 24.90 5.86
N PHE A 323 -5.79 23.89 5.00
CA PHE A 323 -4.80 22.84 4.77
C PHE A 323 -3.47 23.37 4.23
N ASN A 324 -3.50 24.13 3.14
CA ASN A 324 -2.33 24.74 2.52
C ASN A 324 -1.59 25.62 3.53
N LYS A 325 -2.35 26.47 4.24
CA LYS A 325 -1.80 27.35 5.27
C LYS A 325 -1.09 26.56 6.38
N THR A 326 -1.67 25.48 6.89
CA THR A 326 -1.04 24.65 7.93
C THR A 326 0.32 24.10 7.46
N ILE A 327 0.43 23.65 6.21
CA ILE A 327 1.70 23.16 5.65
C ILE A 327 2.71 24.29 5.54
N MET A 328 2.31 25.42 4.95
CA MET A 328 3.18 26.58 4.77
C MET A 328 3.65 27.15 6.12
N ASP A 329 2.75 27.30 7.09
CA ASP A 329 3.08 27.78 8.44
C ASP A 329 4.08 26.83 9.13
N CYS A 330 3.96 25.51 8.92
CA CYS A 330 4.92 24.53 9.42
C CYS A 330 6.29 24.69 8.76
N LYS A 331 6.36 24.69 7.41
CA LYS A 331 7.60 24.74 6.64
C LYS A 331 8.34 26.07 6.79
N ASN A 332 7.61 27.18 6.93
CA ASN A 332 8.16 28.52 7.14
C ASN A 332 8.43 28.86 8.62
N SER A 333 8.07 27.98 9.56
CA SER A 333 8.37 28.20 10.98
C SER A 333 9.88 28.27 11.20
N LYS A 334 10.32 29.14 12.12
CA LYS A 334 11.75 29.23 12.48
C LYS A 334 12.25 27.91 13.06
N GLU A 335 11.37 27.23 13.78
CA GLU A 335 11.56 25.90 14.35
C GLU A 335 12.01 24.89 13.28
N VAL A 336 11.24 24.74 12.20
CA VAL A 336 11.59 23.80 11.11
C VAL A 336 12.76 24.31 10.28
N GLN A 337 12.79 25.60 9.93
CA GLN A 337 13.88 26.21 9.15
C GLN A 337 15.25 26.11 9.84
N SER A 338 15.28 26.06 11.18
CA SER A 338 16.51 25.85 11.94
C SER A 338 17.16 24.50 11.68
N PHE A 339 16.37 23.47 11.37
CA PHE A 339 16.83 22.12 11.06
C PHE A 339 16.88 21.81 9.56
N GLY A 340 16.21 22.59 8.72
CA GLY A 340 16.11 22.37 7.27
C GLY A 340 14.75 21.83 6.87
N GLU A 341 14.32 22.12 5.64
CA GLU A 341 12.95 21.82 5.17
C GLU A 341 12.61 20.34 5.12
N ALA A 342 13.64 19.50 4.92
CA ALA A 342 13.54 18.06 4.95
C ALA A 342 13.23 17.50 6.35
N ALA A 343 13.35 18.30 7.42
CA ALA A 343 13.07 17.85 8.77
C ALA A 343 11.61 17.40 8.97
N VAL A 344 10.69 17.89 8.14
CA VAL A 344 9.29 17.45 8.10
C VAL A 344 8.88 17.21 6.66
N VAL A 345 8.46 16.00 6.33
CA VAL A 345 8.08 15.61 4.97
C VAL A 345 6.59 15.30 4.94
N PHE A 346 5.83 15.96 4.07
CA PHE A 346 4.39 15.71 3.93
C PHE A 346 4.07 14.84 2.72
N VAL A 347 3.23 13.83 2.95
CA VAL A 347 2.68 12.92 1.93
C VAL A 347 1.17 12.95 2.05
N LEU A 348 0.48 13.17 0.94
CA LEU A 348 -0.97 13.07 0.85
C LEU A 348 -1.34 11.94 -0.11
N SER A 349 -2.17 11.02 0.36
CA SER A 349 -2.71 9.91 -0.40
C SER A 349 -4.22 9.84 -0.23
N ARG A 350 -4.90 9.27 -1.23
CA ARG A 350 -6.35 9.11 -1.19
C ARG A 350 -6.79 7.65 -1.14
N VAL A 351 -8.01 7.46 -0.63
CA VAL A 351 -8.77 6.21 -0.71
C VAL A 351 -10.14 6.49 -1.32
N GLY A 352 -10.68 5.58 -2.12
CA GLY A 352 -11.97 5.74 -2.79
C GLY A 352 -11.93 6.61 -4.04
N SER A 353 -13.03 6.59 -4.78
CA SER A 353 -13.17 7.29 -6.09
C SER A 353 -13.78 8.68 -6.01
N ALA A 354 -14.03 9.22 -4.81
CA ALA A 354 -14.73 10.50 -4.67
C ALA A 354 -14.06 11.62 -5.49
N ALA A 355 -14.78 12.17 -6.47
CA ALA A 355 -14.27 13.18 -7.39
C ALA A 355 -13.79 14.45 -6.67
N GLY A 356 -14.35 14.76 -5.50
CA GLY A 356 -13.91 15.87 -4.67
C GLY A 356 -12.49 15.70 -4.12
N ALA A 357 -12.13 14.48 -3.71
CA ALA A 357 -10.80 14.15 -3.23
C ALA A 357 -9.77 14.22 -4.36
N GLU A 358 -10.10 13.66 -5.52
CA GLU A 358 -9.24 13.73 -6.70
C GLU A 358 -8.97 15.17 -7.11
N LYS A 359 -10.02 16.01 -7.25
CA LYS A 359 -9.86 17.44 -7.56
C LYS A 359 -9.01 18.17 -6.54
N PHE A 360 -9.14 17.83 -5.26
CA PHE A 360 -8.32 18.43 -4.21
C PHE A 360 -6.83 18.07 -4.36
N LEU A 361 -6.49 16.79 -4.55
CA LEU A 361 -5.11 16.36 -4.79
C LEU A 361 -4.52 16.98 -6.06
N THR A 362 -5.29 17.00 -7.15
CA THR A 362 -4.88 17.66 -8.40
C THR A 362 -4.60 19.14 -8.19
N SER A 363 -5.46 19.85 -7.45
CA SER A 363 -5.27 21.28 -7.16
C SER A 363 -4.01 21.58 -6.34
N LEU A 364 -3.57 20.66 -5.48
CA LEU A 364 -2.33 20.79 -4.73
C LEU A 364 -1.11 20.55 -5.63
N LYS A 365 -1.18 19.52 -6.48
CA LYS A 365 -0.10 19.17 -7.43
C LYS A 365 0.11 20.24 -8.49
N GLU A 366 -0.97 20.88 -8.94
CA GLU A 366 -0.96 21.93 -9.96
C GLU A 366 -0.93 23.35 -9.35
N SER A 367 -0.76 23.47 -8.03
CA SER A 367 -0.79 24.76 -7.34
C SER A 367 0.22 25.74 -7.92
N ALA A 368 -0.25 26.95 -8.24
CA ALA A 368 0.59 28.07 -8.65
C ALA A 368 1.31 28.74 -7.46
N GLU A 369 0.94 28.40 -6.22
CA GLU A 369 1.73 28.76 -5.04
C GLU A 369 3.01 27.91 -5.07
N ASP A 370 4.11 28.53 -5.51
CA ASP A 370 5.31 27.84 -5.97
C ASP A 370 5.91 26.84 -4.98
N ASP A 371 5.78 27.07 -3.68
CA ASP A 371 6.40 26.21 -2.67
C ASP A 371 5.51 25.01 -2.27
N LEU A 372 4.18 25.12 -2.40
CA LEU A 372 3.27 24.10 -1.88
C LEU A 372 3.38 22.78 -2.66
N LYS A 373 3.57 22.87 -3.97
CA LYS A 373 3.78 21.71 -4.87
C LYS A 373 5.04 20.94 -4.49
N ASP A 374 6.05 21.62 -3.96
CA ASP A 374 7.32 21.04 -3.55
C ASP A 374 7.23 20.49 -2.13
N TRP A 375 6.45 21.12 -1.25
CA TRP A 375 6.34 20.75 0.17
C TRP A 375 5.34 19.64 0.50
N VAL A 376 4.43 19.28 -0.40
CA VAL A 376 3.51 18.15 -0.22
C VAL A 376 3.58 17.22 -1.42
N TYR A 377 4.02 15.98 -1.18
CA TYR A 377 3.94 14.96 -2.20
C TYR A 377 2.51 14.41 -2.29
N CYS A 378 1.86 14.58 -3.44
CA CYS A 378 0.52 14.06 -3.70
C CYS A 378 0.59 12.75 -4.50
N SER A 379 0.27 11.63 -3.85
CA SER A 379 0.11 10.34 -4.51
C SER A 379 -1.24 10.31 -5.23
N MET A 380 -1.20 10.35 -6.57
CA MET A 380 -2.41 10.38 -7.40
C MET A 380 -3.11 9.02 -7.49
N ASP A 381 -2.35 7.94 -7.31
CA ASP A 381 -2.88 6.58 -7.26
C ASP A 381 -3.71 6.38 -6.00
N ARG A 382 -4.81 5.62 -6.11
CA ARG A 382 -5.62 5.26 -4.95
C ARG A 382 -4.97 4.14 -4.17
N LEU A 383 -5.03 4.24 -2.83
CA LEU A 383 -4.53 3.17 -1.97
C LEU A 383 -5.37 1.89 -2.08
N ASP A 384 -6.67 2.02 -2.34
CA ASP A 384 -7.60 0.91 -2.54
C ASP A 384 -7.41 0.16 -3.85
N ASP A 385 -6.96 0.81 -4.93
CA ASP A 385 -6.54 0.09 -6.15
C ASP A 385 -5.41 -0.89 -5.85
N ASN A 386 -4.45 -0.44 -5.04
CA ASN A 386 -3.32 -1.25 -4.65
C ASN A 386 -3.72 -2.37 -3.68
N ALA A 387 -4.65 -2.10 -2.76
CA ALA A 387 -5.18 -3.11 -1.85
C ALA A 387 -6.09 -4.13 -2.56
N ALA A 388 -6.82 -3.72 -3.60
CA ALA A 388 -7.62 -4.61 -4.44
C ALA A 388 -6.72 -5.55 -5.24
N PHE A 389 -5.63 -5.04 -5.82
CA PHE A 389 -4.60 -5.85 -6.46
C PHE A 389 -4.04 -6.92 -5.52
N MET A 390 -3.69 -6.54 -4.28
CA MET A 390 -3.23 -7.46 -3.25
C MET A 390 -4.28 -8.55 -2.93
N LYS A 391 -5.56 -8.17 -2.77
CA LYS A 391 -6.64 -9.12 -2.50
C LYS A 391 -6.80 -10.13 -3.64
N ARG A 392 -6.76 -9.67 -4.89
CA ARG A 392 -6.83 -10.53 -6.09
C ARG A 392 -5.67 -11.52 -6.13
N ALA A 393 -4.45 -11.06 -5.92
CA ALA A 393 -3.26 -11.93 -5.89
C ALA A 393 -3.32 -12.98 -4.75
N GLN A 394 -3.77 -12.59 -3.55
CA GLN A 394 -3.93 -13.51 -2.43
C GLN A 394 -4.92 -14.64 -2.75
N ILE A 395 -6.02 -14.33 -3.45
CA ILE A 395 -7.00 -15.32 -3.90
C ILE A 395 -6.37 -16.28 -4.92
N ILE A 396 -5.54 -15.78 -5.83
CA ILE A 396 -4.84 -16.58 -6.86
C ILE A 396 -3.63 -17.36 -6.26
N SER A 397 -3.39 -17.25 -4.94
CA SER A 397 -2.21 -17.80 -4.25
C SER A 397 -0.88 -17.25 -4.78
N GLU A 398 -0.90 -16.04 -5.32
CA GLU A 398 0.29 -15.32 -5.77
C GLU A 398 0.79 -14.40 -4.65
N ALA A 399 1.97 -14.72 -4.10
CA ALA A 399 2.66 -13.86 -3.13
C ALA A 399 3.03 -12.48 -3.71
N ASN A 400 2.93 -12.30 -5.03
CA ASN A 400 3.33 -11.09 -5.73
C ASN A 400 2.45 -9.86 -5.39
N GLY A 401 1.21 -10.05 -4.97
CA GLY A 401 0.31 -8.93 -4.66
C GLY A 401 0.74 -8.11 -3.45
N ASP A 402 1.12 -8.79 -2.37
CA ASP A 402 1.63 -8.13 -1.16
C ASP A 402 2.94 -7.39 -1.45
N LYS A 403 3.78 -8.03 -2.26
CA LYS A 403 5.07 -7.54 -2.70
C LYS A 403 4.96 -6.24 -3.49
N GLU A 404 4.13 -6.24 -4.53
CA GLU A 404 3.86 -5.07 -5.36
C GLU A 404 3.20 -3.94 -4.56
N TYR A 405 2.32 -4.27 -3.61
CA TYR A 405 1.72 -3.22 -2.79
C TYR A 405 2.77 -2.52 -1.91
N ALA A 406 3.63 -3.30 -1.25
CA ALA A 406 4.73 -2.76 -0.46
C ALA A 406 5.69 -1.92 -1.32
N LYS A 407 5.99 -2.40 -2.54
CA LYS A 407 6.81 -1.69 -3.52
C LYS A 407 6.23 -0.34 -3.90
N LYS A 408 4.93 -0.26 -4.18
CA LYS A 408 4.25 1.03 -4.49
C LYS A 408 4.28 1.99 -3.31
N LEU A 409 4.04 1.53 -2.09
CA LEU A 409 4.13 2.37 -0.90
C LEU A 409 5.56 2.91 -0.68
N LEU A 410 6.57 2.05 -0.87
CA LEU A 410 7.97 2.48 -0.82
C LEU A 410 8.29 3.51 -1.90
N GLN A 411 7.81 3.32 -3.13
CA GLN A 411 7.98 4.29 -4.20
C GLN A 411 7.35 5.65 -3.86
N ILE A 412 6.17 5.67 -3.23
CA ILE A 412 5.55 6.91 -2.74
C ILE A 412 6.46 7.62 -1.74
N PHE A 413 6.99 6.91 -0.74
CA PHE A 413 7.87 7.53 0.26
C PHE A 413 9.21 7.99 -0.31
N ILE A 414 9.79 7.21 -1.23
CA ILE A 414 11.03 7.56 -1.92
C ILE A 414 10.81 8.82 -2.77
N ALA A 415 9.73 8.88 -3.53
CA ALA A 415 9.40 10.04 -4.38
C ALA A 415 9.12 11.29 -3.53
N ALA A 416 8.41 11.14 -2.40
CA ALA A 416 8.17 12.24 -1.48
C ALA A 416 9.46 12.80 -0.87
N LEU A 417 10.38 11.92 -0.45
CA LEU A 417 11.70 12.33 0.03
C LEU A 417 12.50 13.03 -1.06
N GLN A 418 12.53 12.48 -2.28
CA GLN A 418 13.26 13.09 -3.39
C GLN A 418 12.75 14.50 -3.70
N GLN A 419 11.42 14.66 -3.82
CA GLN A 419 10.80 15.96 -4.06
C GLN A 419 11.19 17.00 -3.00
N GLN A 420 11.19 16.62 -1.73
CA GLN A 420 11.43 17.54 -0.60
C GLN A 420 12.89 17.64 -0.18
N THR A 421 13.83 17.05 -0.94
CA THR A 421 15.27 17.13 -0.70
C THR A 421 16.09 17.43 -1.95
N ALA A 422 15.43 17.81 -3.05
CA ALA A 422 16.05 18.06 -4.35
C ALA A 422 16.88 19.35 -4.44
N SER A 423 16.91 20.16 -3.38
CA SER A 423 17.59 21.47 -3.32
C SER A 423 19.10 21.40 -3.23
#